data_AF-A0A0C3IUI1-F1
#
_entry.id   AF-A0A0C3IUI1-F1
#
_cell.length_a   1.000
_cell.length_b   1.000
_cell.length_c   1.000
_cell.angle_alpha   90.00
_cell.angle_beta   90.00
_cell.angle_gamma   90.00
#
_symmetry.space_group_name_H-M   'P 1'
#
loop_
_entity.id
_entity.type
_entity.pdbx_description
1 polymer ?
#
loop_
_entity_poly.entity_id
_entity_poly.type
_entity_poly.pdbx_seq_one_letter_code
_entity_poly.pdbx_strand_id
1 'polypeptide(L)'
;MADVLLTLIMPDDVAQHVEDLLLTRPDLVPGFTSTKAEGRGAAVMLVADTELVAGHSPRTAIRTVGPETAKREVLALLKRELPHANIFYWMTPVIESGHV
;
A
#
# COMPACT_ATOMS: atom_id res chain seq x y z
N MET A 1 18.85 5.47 10.30
CA MET A 1 17.70 6.10 9.60
C MET A 1 16.49 5.95 10.49
N ALA A 2 15.57 6.90 10.44
CA ALA A 2 14.33 6.82 11.20
C ALA A 2 13.42 5.72 10.64
N ASP A 3 12.54 5.19 11.49
CA ASP A 3 11.45 4.35 11.03
C ASP A 3 10.40 5.20 10.31
N VAL A 4 9.74 4.59 9.33
CA VAL A 4 8.64 5.20 8.59
C VAL A 4 7.45 4.27 8.55
N LEU A 5 6.27 4.87 8.51
CA LEU A 5 5.04 4.21 8.16
C LEU A 5 4.89 4.29 6.65
N LEU A 6 5.04 3.15 5.97
CA LEU A 6 4.68 3.02 4.57
C LEU A 6 3.17 2.77 4.48
N THR A 7 2.46 3.61 3.73
CA THR A 7 1.06 3.39 3.38
C THR A 7 0.93 3.16 1.89
N LEU A 8 0.23 2.10 1.53
CA LEU A 8 -0.12 1.73 0.16
C LEU A 8 -1.64 1.77 0.04
N ILE A 9 -2.16 2.43 -0.99
CA ILE A 9 -3.58 2.49 -1.33
C ILE A 9 -3.76 1.94 -2.74
N MET A 10 -4.61 0.94 -2.89
CA MET A 10 -4.83 0.27 -4.18
C MET A 10 -6.26 -0.23 -4.33
N PRO A 11 -6.71 -0.52 -5.57
CA PRO A 11 -7.90 -1.31 -5.84
C PRO A 11 -7.90 -2.65 -5.09
N ASP A 12 -9.08 -3.17 -4.78
CA ASP A 12 -9.24 -4.43 -4.05
C ASP A 12 -8.72 -5.66 -4.84
N ASP A 13 -8.77 -5.65 -6.17
CA ASP A 13 -8.22 -6.71 -7.04
C ASP A 13 -6.68 -6.74 -7.04
N VAL A 14 -6.05 -5.57 -6.86
CA VAL A 14 -4.59 -5.43 -6.67
C VAL A 14 -4.19 -5.82 -5.25
N ALA A 15 -5.03 -5.55 -4.26
CA ALA A 15 -4.69 -5.72 -2.84
C ALA A 15 -4.25 -7.13 -2.49
N GLN A 16 -4.96 -8.16 -2.96
CA GLN A 16 -4.61 -9.56 -2.68
C GLN A 16 -3.19 -9.90 -3.16
N HIS A 17 -2.85 -9.49 -4.39
CA HIS A 17 -1.53 -9.74 -4.97
C HIS A 17 -0.42 -9.02 -4.20
N VAL A 18 -0.70 -7.82 -3.69
CA VAL A 18 0.23 -7.08 -2.83
C VAL A 18 0.40 -7.78 -1.49
N GLU A 19 -0.68 -8.19 -0.83
CA GLU A 19 -0.62 -8.93 0.44
C GLU A 19 0.21 -10.20 0.31
N ASP A 20 -0.06 -11.01 -0.72
CA ASP A 20 0.68 -12.24 -1.00
C ASP A 20 2.18 -11.95 -1.19
N LEU A 21 2.52 -10.92 -1.99
CA LEU A 21 3.90 -10.53 -2.23
C LEU A 21 4.61 -10.05 -0.95
N LEU A 22 3.95 -9.26 -0.11
CA LEU A 22 4.51 -8.82 1.17
C LEU A 22 4.75 -10.01 2.11
N LEU A 23 3.85 -11.00 2.13
CA LEU A 23 4.02 -12.22 2.90
C LEU A 23 5.21 -13.08 2.43
N THR A 24 5.62 -12.99 1.17
CA THR A 24 6.84 -13.67 0.69
C THR A 24 8.14 -13.03 1.19
N ARG A 25 8.08 -11.81 1.73
CA ARG A 25 9.25 -11.04 2.20
C ARG A 25 9.14 -10.64 3.67
N PRO A 26 9.09 -11.62 4.59
CA PRO A 26 9.05 -11.34 6.03
C PRO A 26 10.31 -10.61 6.52
N ASP A 27 11.41 -10.67 5.75
CA ASP A 27 12.65 -9.93 5.99
C ASP A 27 12.48 -8.40 5.82
N LEU A 28 11.61 -7.97 4.90
CA LEU A 28 11.34 -6.56 4.63
C LEU A 28 10.09 -6.04 5.36
N VAL A 29 9.12 -6.93 5.56
CA VAL A 29 7.83 -6.63 6.17
C VAL A 29 7.52 -7.69 7.22
N PRO A 30 7.97 -7.51 8.47
CA PRO A 30 7.68 -8.45 9.55
C PRO A 30 6.19 -8.49 9.90
N GLY A 31 5.45 -7.43 9.55
CA GLY A 31 4.00 -7.35 9.68
C GLY A 31 3.45 -6.15 8.92
N PHE A 32 2.19 -6.26 8.54
CA PHE A 32 1.40 -5.19 7.95
C PHE A 32 -0.05 -5.30 8.41
N THR A 33 -0.80 -4.20 8.27
CA THR A 33 -2.23 -4.16 8.54
C THR A 33 -2.95 -3.73 7.28
N SER A 34 -3.99 -4.45 6.89
CA SER A 34 -4.91 -4.05 5.82
C SER A 34 -6.21 -3.50 6.39
N THR A 35 -6.74 -2.45 5.76
CA THR A 35 -8.01 -1.81 6.13
C THR A 35 -8.77 -1.46 4.87
N LYS A 36 -10.09 -1.64 4.89
CA LYS A 36 -10.97 -1.16 3.81
C LYS A 36 -11.03 0.36 3.83
N ALA A 37 -10.98 0.96 2.65
CA ALA A 37 -10.98 2.39 2.44
C ALA A 37 -11.85 2.76 1.23
N GLU A 38 -12.34 4.00 1.21
CA GLU A 38 -12.99 4.56 0.02
C GLU A 38 -12.07 5.60 -0.62
N GLY A 39 -11.74 5.41 -1.89
CA GLY A 39 -11.05 6.43 -2.68
C GLY A 39 -12.03 7.51 -3.12
N ARG A 40 -11.81 8.77 -2.71
CA ARG A 40 -12.56 9.94 -3.20
C ARG A 40 -11.58 10.98 -3.73
N GLY A 41 -11.69 11.37 -5.01
CA GLY A 41 -10.83 12.41 -5.57
C GLY A 41 -11.13 12.73 -7.04
N ALA A 42 -10.91 13.98 -7.44
CA ALA A 42 -11.13 14.48 -8.80
C ALA A 42 -10.06 14.03 -9.83
N ALA A 43 -8.92 13.51 -9.34
CA ALA A 43 -7.79 13.04 -10.13
C ALA A 43 -7.41 11.58 -9.84
N VAL A 44 -8.34 10.81 -9.26
CA VAL A 44 -8.21 9.36 -9.30
C VAL A 44 -8.44 9.01 -10.76
N MET A 45 -7.44 8.48 -11.48
CA MET A 45 -7.73 7.82 -12.75
C MET A 45 -8.61 6.63 -12.38
N LEU A 46 -9.91 6.82 -12.55
CA LEU A 46 -10.95 5.81 -12.49
C LEU A 46 -10.73 4.97 -13.75
N VAL A 47 -10.13 3.79 -13.61
CA VAL A 47 -9.67 2.95 -14.72
C VAL A 47 -10.78 2.00 -15.19
N ALA A 48 -11.83 1.79 -14.38
CA ALA A 48 -12.96 0.93 -14.75
C ALA A 48 -14.27 1.71 -14.95
N ASP A 49 -15.04 1.36 -15.97
CA ASP A 49 -16.32 1.99 -16.34
C ASP A 49 -17.36 2.01 -15.20
N THR A 50 -17.25 1.09 -14.24
CA THR A 50 -18.11 1.04 -13.04
C THR A 50 -17.78 2.11 -12.00
N GLU A 51 -16.56 2.66 -12.01
CA GLU A 51 -16.10 3.69 -11.06
C GLU A 51 -16.64 5.08 -11.44
N LEU A 52 -16.95 5.32 -12.72
CA LEU A 52 -17.51 6.58 -13.23
C LEU A 52 -18.99 6.77 -12.89
N VAL A 53 -19.73 5.68 -12.67
CA VAL A 53 -21.19 5.71 -12.42
C VAL A 53 -21.53 5.82 -10.92
N ALA A 54 -20.62 5.38 -10.03
CA ALA A 54 -20.89 5.30 -8.59
C ALA A 54 -20.24 6.42 -7.75
N GLY A 55 -19.22 7.13 -8.26
CA GLY A 55 -18.52 8.19 -7.52
C GLY A 55 -17.67 7.70 -6.32
N HIS A 56 -17.52 6.39 -6.16
CA HIS A 56 -16.67 5.74 -5.16
C HIS A 56 -16.11 4.43 -5.73
N SER A 57 -14.86 4.14 -5.40
CA SER A 57 -14.19 2.88 -5.75
C SER A 57 -13.74 2.20 -4.47
N PRO A 58 -14.07 0.91 -4.25
CA PRO A 58 -13.57 0.17 -3.09
C PRO A 58 -12.04 0.07 -3.21
N ARG A 59 -11.36 0.52 -2.15
CA ARG A 59 -9.90 0.49 -2.06
C ARG A 59 -9.51 -0.25 -0.80
N THR A 60 -8.32 -0.82 -0.83
CA THR A 60 -7.68 -1.37 0.35
C THR A 60 -6.45 -0.53 0.67
N ALA A 61 -6.26 -0.24 1.95
CA ALA A 61 -5.11 0.45 2.48
C ALA A 61 -4.25 -0.53 3.28
N ILE A 62 -3.02 -0.76 2.83
CA ILE A 62 -2.03 -1.59 3.52
C ILE A 62 -0.99 -0.68 4.17
N ARG A 63 -0.68 -0.96 5.44
CA ARG A 63 0.22 -0.15 6.27
C ARG A 63 1.26 -1.02 6.94
N THR A 64 2.52 -0.58 6.91
CA THR A 64 3.61 -1.27 7.60
C THR A 64 4.65 -0.29 8.12
N VAL A 65 5.14 -0.53 9.34
CA VAL A 65 6.19 0.28 9.98
C VAL A 65 7.53 -0.45 9.90
N GLY A 66 8.63 0.31 9.83
CA GLY A 66 9.98 -0.20 9.93
C GLY A 66 11.01 0.72 9.30
N PRO A 67 12.26 0.26 9.13
CA PRO A 67 13.34 1.08 8.63
C PRO A 67 13.05 1.63 7.24
N GLU A 68 13.35 2.91 7.01
CA GLU A 68 13.12 3.58 5.72
C GLU A 68 13.74 2.80 4.54
N THR A 69 14.94 2.25 4.69
CA THR A 69 15.60 1.44 3.65
C THR A 69 14.79 0.22 3.27
N ALA A 70 14.31 -0.54 4.27
CA ALA A 70 13.47 -1.71 4.02
C ALA A 70 12.19 -1.32 3.30
N LYS A 71 11.55 -0.20 3.66
CA LYS A 71 10.33 0.27 2.97
C LYS A 71 10.60 0.73 1.54
N ARG A 72 11.77 1.30 1.25
CA ARG A 72 12.20 1.61 -0.12
C ARG A 72 12.44 0.35 -0.95
N GLU A 73 12.98 -0.70 -0.34
CA GLU A 73 13.13 -2.01 -0.99
C GLU A 73 11.77 -2.66 -1.30
N VAL A 74 10.79 -2.54 -0.39
CA VAL A 74 9.40 -2.96 -0.65
C VAL A 74 8.82 -2.22 -1.86
N LEU A 75 9.01 -0.90 -1.96
CA LEU A 75 8.55 -0.13 -3.11
C LEU A 75 9.25 -0.55 -4.42
N ALA A 76 10.56 -0.85 -4.36
CA ALA A 76 11.29 -1.34 -5.52
C ALA A 76 10.80 -2.73 -5.97
N LEU A 77 10.52 -3.61 -5.02
CA LEU A 77 9.92 -4.92 -5.25
C LEU A 77 8.54 -4.78 -5.93
N LEU A 78 7.65 -3.96 -5.37
CA LEU A 78 6.31 -3.74 -5.92
C LEU A 78 6.37 -3.19 -7.34
N LYS A 79 7.26 -2.23 -7.62
CA LYS A 79 7.44 -1.68 -8.97
C LYS A 79 7.96 -2.71 -9.97
N ARG A 80 8.74 -3.70 -9.52
CA ARG A 80 9.28 -4.75 -10.38
C ARG A 80 8.27 -5.85 -10.67
N GLU A 81 7.57 -6.33 -9.65
CA GLU A 81 6.63 -7.46 -9.78
C GLU A 81 5.25 -7.01 -10.27
N LEU A 82 4.85 -5.76 -9.98
CA LEU A 82 3.54 -5.19 -10.32
C LEU A 82 3.67 -3.83 -11.05
N PRO A 83 4.35 -3.77 -12.21
CA PRO A 83 4.71 -2.52 -12.88
C PRO A 83 3.52 -1.67 -13.36
N HIS A 84 2.35 -2.29 -13.54
CA HIS A 84 1.12 -1.62 -14.02
C HIS A 84 0.04 -1.52 -12.94
N ALA A 85 0.32 -1.93 -11.71
CA ALA A 85 -0.65 -1.88 -10.65
C ALA A 85 -0.90 -0.43 -10.20
N ASN A 86 -2.18 -0.08 -10.04
CA ASN A 86 -2.60 1.25 -9.56
C ASN A 86 -2.41 1.36 -8.04
N ILE A 87 -1.16 1.51 -7.60
CA ILE A 87 -0.79 1.62 -6.18
C ILE A 87 -0.32 3.05 -5.91
N PHE A 88 -1.09 3.79 -5.11
CA PHE A 88 -0.68 5.07 -4.58
C PHE A 88 0.01 4.87 -3.23
N TYR A 89 1.11 5.57 -2.97
CA TYR A 89 1.88 5.37 -1.74
C TYR A 89 2.43 6.67 -1.15
N TRP A 90 2.67 6.65 0.15
CA TRP A 90 3.47 7.66 0.84
C TRP A 90 4.18 7.05 2.05
N MET A 91 5.15 7.78 2.57
CA MET A 91 5.88 7.44 3.80
C MET A 91 5.76 8.58 4.79
N THR A 92 5.43 8.27 6.04
CA THR A 92 5.35 9.24 7.14
C THR A 92 6.39 8.88 8.21
N PRO A 93 7.16 9.84 8.76
CA PRO A 93 8.09 9.57 9.86
C PRO A 93 7.38 8.98 11.08
N VAL A 94 7.99 7.98 11.72
CA VAL A 94 7.50 7.36 12.95
C VAL A 94 8.41 7.76 14.10
N ILE A 95 7.81 8.31 15.16
CA ILE A 95 8.55 8.74 16.36
C ILE A 95 8.89 7.53 17.23
N GLU A 96 7.96 6.58 17.37
CA GLU A 96 8.12 5.37 18.17
C GLU A 96 7.23 4.24 17.63
N SER A 97 7.72 2.99 17.70
CA SER A 97 6.93 1.79 17.42
C SER A 97 7.38 0.63 18.31
N GLY A 98 6.44 -0.18 18.79
CA GLY A 98 6.72 -1.26 19.74
C GLY A 98 5.46 -2.06 20.10
N HIS A 99 5.60 -2.98 21.05
CA HIS A 99 4.50 -3.75 21.62
C HIS A 99 4.35 -3.36 23.11
N VAL A 100 3.12 -3.40 23.62
CA VAL A 100 2.78 -3.11 25.03
C VAL A 100 2.23 -4.36 25.69
#